data_AF-A0A844B8D8-F1
#
_entry.id   AF-A0A844B8D8-F1
#
_cell.length_a   1.000
_cell.length_b   1.000
_cell.length_c   1.000
_cell.angle_alpha   90.00
_cell.angle_beta   90.00
_cell.angle_gamma   90.00
#
_symmetry.space_group_name_H-M   'P 1'
#
loop_
_entity.id
_entity.type
_entity.pdbx_description
1 polymer ?
#
loop_
_entity_poly.entity_id
_entity_poly.type
_entity_poly.pdbx_seq_one_letter_code
_entity_poly.pdbx_strand_id
1 'polypeptide(L)'
;MSHPASSERTRIKICGLTREHDVDAAVDAGADAVGFVMYAKSRRYVTVQRAAELARRLPPFVTPVLLFVNEAPEVVQQACTQVPGSIVQFHGDETPQQCHAATDNGRLAYIRAARIPLDDSPFDLVRFAADFAAAKGILLDAHVDGFGGSGKTFNWSRLSANVQPGPAEHAALRHLVLSGGLSPANVGDGIAQVRPRCKTLAVDVSSGVELDGPGNQGIKDPEKINRFVAAVRAADVLLAKSTHGLRSPNLSTT
;
A
#
# COMPACT_ATOMS: atom_id res chain seq x y z
N MET A 1 -5.10 -19.85 22.13
CA MET A 1 -5.89 -18.72 22.63
C MET A 1 -6.13 -17.77 21.46
N SER A 2 -7.35 -17.75 20.93
CA SER A 2 -7.74 -16.86 19.83
C SER A 2 -7.73 -15.42 20.34
N HIS A 3 -6.84 -14.60 19.82
CA HIS A 3 -6.92 -13.16 20.06
C HIS A 3 -8.26 -12.66 19.51
N PRO A 4 -9.02 -11.84 20.27
CA PRO A 4 -10.17 -11.17 19.70
C PRO A 4 -9.65 -10.29 18.55
N ALA A 5 -10.12 -10.55 17.32
CA ALA A 5 -9.85 -9.66 16.20
C ALA A 5 -10.44 -8.29 16.57
N SER A 6 -9.58 -7.36 16.96
CA SER A 6 -9.89 -5.94 16.98
C SER A 6 -10.47 -5.58 15.62
N SER A 7 -11.56 -4.82 15.57
CA SER A 7 -12.10 -4.25 14.32
C SER A 7 -11.12 -3.19 13.82
N GLU A 8 -9.97 -3.62 13.32
CA GLU A 8 -8.91 -2.73 12.91
C GLU A 8 -9.24 -2.15 11.54
N ARG A 9 -9.50 -0.85 11.54
CA ARG A 9 -9.64 0.00 10.35
C ARG A 9 -8.55 -0.30 9.32
N THR A 10 -8.94 -0.54 8.07
CA THR A 10 -8.03 -0.61 6.93
C THR A 10 -7.53 0.80 6.60
N ARG A 11 -6.21 0.96 6.47
CA ARG A 11 -5.58 2.24 6.08
C ARG A 11 -5.58 2.41 4.56
N ILE A 12 -5.59 3.64 4.07
CA ILE A 12 -5.74 3.94 2.64
C ILE A 12 -4.59 4.81 2.15
N LYS A 13 -3.93 4.38 1.08
CA LYS A 13 -2.95 5.17 0.33
C LYS A 13 -3.47 5.46 -1.08
N ILE A 14 -3.42 6.73 -1.48
CA ILE A 14 -3.68 7.15 -2.87
C ILE A 14 -2.33 7.51 -3.53
N CYS A 15 -1.93 6.76 -4.54
CA CYS A 15 -0.58 6.83 -5.12
C CYS A 15 -0.55 7.52 -6.49
N GLY A 16 0.58 8.14 -6.83
CA GLY A 16 0.81 8.78 -8.12
C GLY A 16 0.10 10.11 -8.28
N LEU A 17 0.12 10.95 -7.23
CA LEU A 17 -0.45 12.29 -7.26
C LEU A 17 0.53 13.27 -7.93
N THR A 18 0.01 14.09 -8.85
CA THR A 18 0.82 14.99 -9.69
C THR A 18 0.43 16.47 -9.58
N ARG A 19 -0.75 16.76 -9.02
CA ARG A 19 -1.35 18.09 -8.94
C ARG A 19 -2.11 18.31 -7.64
N GLU A 20 -2.25 19.57 -7.24
CA GLU A 20 -2.84 20.03 -5.98
C GLU A 20 -4.24 19.49 -5.78
N HIS A 21 -5.08 19.62 -6.80
CA HIS A 21 -6.47 19.16 -6.78
C HIS A 21 -6.60 17.67 -6.42
N ASP A 22 -5.68 16.83 -6.88
CA ASP A 22 -5.73 15.40 -6.59
C ASP A 22 -5.23 15.08 -5.17
N VAL A 23 -4.32 15.90 -4.64
CA VAL A 23 -3.89 15.84 -3.23
C VAL A 23 -5.05 16.24 -2.32
N ASP A 24 -5.71 17.35 -2.62
CA ASP A 24 -6.85 17.83 -1.83
C ASP A 24 -7.97 16.79 -1.84
N ALA A 25 -8.34 16.28 -3.01
CA ALA A 25 -9.37 15.25 -3.12
C ALA A 25 -9.02 13.97 -2.35
N ALA A 26 -7.75 13.54 -2.32
CA ALA A 26 -7.31 12.39 -1.55
C ALA A 26 -7.39 12.65 -0.03
N VAL A 27 -6.97 13.83 0.42
CA VAL A 27 -7.03 14.24 1.83
C VAL A 27 -8.48 14.35 2.30
N ASP A 28 -9.32 15.05 1.55
CA ASP A 28 -10.73 15.28 1.89
C ASP A 28 -11.52 13.97 1.94
N ALA A 29 -11.19 13.02 1.06
CA ALA A 29 -11.79 11.68 1.09
C ALA A 29 -11.32 10.82 2.28
N GLY A 30 -10.30 11.24 3.03
CA GLY A 30 -9.81 10.55 4.22
C GLY A 30 -8.74 9.49 3.95
N ALA A 31 -7.87 9.73 2.96
CA ALA A 31 -6.65 8.95 2.78
C ALA A 31 -5.71 9.10 4.00
N ASP A 32 -5.02 8.02 4.36
CA ASP A 32 -4.03 8.01 5.45
C ASP A 32 -2.61 8.31 4.93
N ALA A 33 -2.37 8.09 3.64
CA ALA A 33 -1.11 8.39 2.98
C ALA A 33 -1.33 8.80 1.52
N VAL A 34 -0.39 9.57 0.98
CA VAL A 34 -0.35 9.90 -0.45
C VAL A 34 1.00 9.55 -1.05
N GLY A 35 1.01 9.07 -2.30
CA GLY A 35 2.23 8.63 -2.97
C GLY A 35 2.69 9.57 -4.09
N PHE A 36 3.97 9.94 -4.06
CA PHE A 36 4.66 10.67 -5.12
C PHE A 36 5.64 9.73 -5.83
N VAL A 37 5.51 9.59 -7.15
CA VAL A 37 6.33 8.66 -7.93
C VAL A 37 7.57 9.37 -8.44
N MET A 38 8.75 8.99 -7.95
CA MET A 38 10.04 9.54 -8.33
C MET A 38 10.78 8.62 -9.31
N TYR A 39 10.03 8.04 -10.26
CA TYR A 39 10.58 7.22 -11.34
C TYR A 39 10.30 7.88 -12.69
N ALA A 40 11.33 8.40 -13.35
CA ALA A 40 11.19 9.24 -14.54
C ALA A 40 10.45 8.60 -15.71
N LYS A 41 10.47 7.25 -15.83
CA LYS A 41 9.72 6.54 -16.90
C LYS A 41 8.23 6.37 -16.57
N SER A 42 7.79 6.73 -15.37
CA SER A 42 6.40 6.66 -14.97
C SER A 42 5.59 7.82 -15.56
N ARG A 43 4.37 7.53 -16.01
CA ARG A 43 3.37 8.56 -16.35
C ARG A 43 2.92 9.42 -15.16
N ARG A 44 3.23 8.96 -13.95
CA ARG A 44 2.90 9.62 -12.67
C ARG A 44 4.12 10.33 -12.07
N TYR A 45 5.20 10.46 -12.83
CA TYR A 45 6.45 11.04 -12.35
C TYR A 45 6.25 12.48 -11.87
N VAL A 46 6.82 12.78 -10.71
CA VAL A 46 7.03 14.15 -10.22
C VAL A 46 8.49 14.31 -9.79
N THR A 47 9.03 15.51 -9.98
CA THR A 47 10.33 15.86 -9.39
C THR A 47 10.23 15.96 -7.88
N VAL A 48 11.37 15.92 -7.18
CA VAL A 48 11.42 16.12 -5.73
C VAL A 48 10.87 17.49 -5.31
N GLN A 49 11.16 18.54 -6.08
CA GLN A 49 10.66 19.89 -5.82
C GLN A 49 9.14 19.91 -5.93
N ARG A 50 8.58 19.25 -6.95
CA ARG A 50 7.13 19.14 -7.14
C ARG A 50 6.48 18.32 -6.03
N ALA A 51 7.09 17.21 -5.61
CA ALA A 51 6.61 16.42 -4.48
C ALA A 51 6.61 17.25 -3.19
N ALA A 52 7.64 18.07 -2.94
CA ALA A 52 7.71 18.95 -1.78
C ALA A 52 6.62 20.03 -1.80
N GLU A 53 6.34 20.64 -2.96
CA GLU A 53 5.22 21.58 -3.12
C GLU A 53 3.88 20.94 -2.77
N LEU A 54 3.62 19.75 -3.31
CA LEU A 54 2.37 19.01 -3.08
C LEU A 54 2.26 18.54 -1.62
N ALA A 55 3.35 18.09 -1.02
CA ALA A 55 3.37 17.60 0.36
C ALA A 55 3.07 18.70 1.40
N ARG A 56 3.35 19.98 1.09
CA ARG A 56 2.97 21.11 1.98
C ARG A 56 1.46 21.25 2.19
N ARG A 57 0.64 20.60 1.36
CA ARG A 57 -0.83 20.61 1.48
C ARG A 57 -1.35 19.58 2.48
N LEU A 58 -0.50 18.66 2.94
CA LEU A 58 -0.93 17.55 3.77
C LEU A 58 -1.18 17.99 5.22
N PRO A 59 -2.31 17.58 5.84
CA PRO A 59 -2.53 17.79 7.26
C PRO A 59 -1.63 16.83 8.08
N PRO A 60 -1.48 17.06 9.40
CA PRO A 60 -0.51 16.36 10.24
C PRO A 60 -0.58 14.82 10.26
N PHE A 61 -1.72 14.23 9.90
CA PHE A 61 -1.95 12.78 9.97
C PHE A 61 -2.08 12.11 8.59
N VAL A 62 -1.65 12.78 7.52
CA VAL A 62 -1.54 12.19 6.18
C VAL A 62 -0.08 12.08 5.81
N THR A 63 0.41 10.85 5.65
CA THR A 63 1.83 10.58 5.42
C THR A 63 2.19 10.71 3.93
N PRO A 64 3.18 11.54 3.55
CA PRO A 64 3.74 11.50 2.20
C PRO A 64 4.60 10.24 2.02
N VAL A 65 4.50 9.59 0.86
CA VAL A 65 5.29 8.42 0.49
C VAL A 65 6.04 8.69 -0.80
N LEU A 66 7.37 8.57 -0.78
CA LEU A 66 8.22 8.77 -1.94
C LEU A 66 8.56 7.41 -2.56
N LEU A 67 8.12 7.17 -3.79
CA LEU A 67 8.31 5.90 -4.49
C LEU A 67 9.50 5.97 -5.43
N PHE A 68 10.46 5.07 -5.24
CA PHE A 68 11.66 4.93 -6.06
C PHE A 68 11.72 3.57 -6.74
N VAL A 69 12.46 3.52 -7.84
CA VAL A 69 12.76 2.31 -8.60
C VAL A 69 14.25 2.34 -8.94
N ASN A 70 15.03 1.53 -8.23
CA ASN A 70 16.48 1.33 -8.44
C ASN A 70 17.28 2.64 -8.40
N GLU A 71 16.87 3.57 -7.54
CA GLU A 71 17.49 4.89 -7.46
C GLU A 71 18.72 4.89 -6.54
N ALA A 72 19.67 5.79 -6.78
CA ALA A 72 20.87 5.91 -5.97
C ALA A 72 20.56 6.33 -4.51
N PRO A 73 21.26 5.78 -3.49
CA PRO A 73 21.05 6.12 -2.08
C PRO A 73 21.04 7.62 -1.78
N GLU A 74 21.96 8.37 -2.38
CA GLU A 74 22.12 9.80 -2.15
C GLU A 74 20.90 10.58 -2.63
N VAL A 75 20.32 10.17 -3.76
CA VAL A 75 19.11 10.78 -4.32
C VAL A 75 17.90 10.51 -3.43
N VAL A 76 17.75 9.29 -2.93
CA VAL A 76 16.66 8.91 -2.00
C VAL A 76 16.75 9.75 -0.71
N GLN A 77 17.95 9.84 -0.13
CA GLN A 77 18.18 10.62 1.09
C GLN A 77 17.90 12.11 0.88
N GLN A 78 18.41 12.70 -0.21
CA GLN A 78 18.16 14.10 -0.58
C GLN A 78 16.67 14.39 -0.84
N ALA A 79 15.92 13.43 -1.35
CA ALA A 79 14.49 13.59 -1.54
C ALA A 79 13.74 13.61 -0.20
N CYS A 80 14.14 12.77 0.75
CA CYS A 80 13.55 12.74 2.09
C CYS A 80 13.84 14.01 2.90
N THR A 81 14.97 14.69 2.67
CA THR A 81 15.23 15.99 3.33
C THR A 81 14.34 17.10 2.78
N GLN A 82 13.97 17.05 1.50
CA GLN A 82 13.08 18.02 0.86
C GLN A 82 11.59 17.76 1.13
N VAL A 83 11.22 16.53 1.49
CA VAL A 83 9.85 16.16 1.87
C VAL A 83 9.85 15.59 3.31
N PRO A 84 9.96 16.45 4.35
CA PRO A 84 10.02 16.00 5.73
C PRO A 84 8.81 15.15 6.13
N GLY A 85 9.05 14.12 6.93
CA GLY A 85 8.00 13.18 7.38
C GLY A 85 7.61 12.12 6.35
N SER A 86 8.30 12.06 5.21
CA SER A 86 8.02 11.03 4.21
C SER A 86 8.52 9.64 4.59
N ILE A 87 7.80 8.62 4.12
CA ILE A 87 8.24 7.22 4.12
C ILE A 87 8.75 6.87 2.72
N VAL A 88 9.82 6.07 2.64
CA VAL A 88 10.37 5.57 1.37
C VAL A 88 9.60 4.34 0.91
N GLN A 89 9.25 4.25 -0.37
CA GLN A 89 8.69 3.05 -1.00
C GLN A 89 9.64 2.55 -2.08
N PHE A 90 10.31 1.41 -1.84
CA PHE A 90 11.14 0.76 -2.85
C PHE A 90 10.31 -0.20 -3.69
N HIS A 91 10.26 0.09 -4.99
CA HIS A 91 9.39 -0.58 -5.94
C HIS A 91 10.13 -1.23 -7.10
N GLY A 92 11.47 -1.19 -7.07
CA GLY A 92 12.34 -1.82 -8.04
C GLY A 92 12.84 -3.20 -7.59
N ASP A 93 14.08 -3.48 -7.98
CA ASP A 93 14.88 -4.67 -7.70
C ASP A 93 15.91 -4.40 -6.59
N GLU A 94 15.67 -3.38 -5.76
CA GLU A 94 16.60 -3.01 -4.69
C GLU A 94 16.80 -4.19 -3.74
N THR A 95 18.07 -4.49 -3.44
CA THR A 95 18.47 -5.48 -2.44
C THR A 95 18.28 -4.95 -1.02
N PRO A 96 18.26 -5.82 0.01
CA PRO A 96 18.20 -5.36 1.40
C PRO A 96 19.32 -4.38 1.76
N GLN A 97 20.53 -4.59 1.25
CA GLN A 97 21.70 -3.72 1.49
C GLN A 97 21.51 -2.35 0.82
N GLN A 98 20.97 -2.31 -0.41
CA GLN A 98 20.66 -1.06 -1.09
C GLN A 98 19.56 -0.28 -0.35
N CYS A 99 18.51 -0.97 0.11
CA CYS A 99 17.46 -0.35 0.91
C CYS A 99 18.04 0.24 2.21
N HIS A 100 18.94 -0.50 2.89
CA HIS A 100 19.59 -0.03 4.11
C HIS A 100 20.44 1.22 3.87
N ALA A 101 21.26 1.23 2.83
CA ALA A 101 22.09 2.38 2.47
C ALA A 101 21.23 3.60 2.08
N ALA A 102 20.22 3.41 1.23
CA ALA A 102 19.32 4.47 0.78
C ALA A 102 18.43 5.06 1.89
N THR A 103 18.25 4.33 2.99
CA THR A 103 17.49 4.78 4.16
C THR A 103 18.38 5.34 5.28
N ASP A 104 19.58 5.83 4.92
CA ASP A 104 20.54 6.40 5.87
C ASP A 104 20.86 5.39 6.98
N ASN A 105 21.30 4.20 6.56
CA ASN A 105 21.62 3.06 7.40
C ASN A 105 20.45 2.64 8.31
N GLY A 106 19.23 2.64 7.76
CA GLY A 106 18.00 2.23 8.45
C GLY A 106 17.37 3.30 9.34
N ARG A 107 17.84 4.55 9.30
CA ARG A 107 17.25 5.67 10.02
C ARG A 107 15.90 6.10 9.45
N LEU A 108 15.76 6.08 8.13
CA LEU A 108 14.52 6.41 7.44
C LEU A 108 13.61 5.18 7.33
N ALA A 109 12.31 5.35 7.61
CA ALA A 109 11.34 4.29 7.46
C ALA A 109 11.08 3.99 5.99
N TYR A 110 10.93 2.71 5.65
CA TYR A 110 10.55 2.29 4.30
C TYR A 110 9.53 1.15 4.27
N ILE A 111 8.80 1.06 3.16
CA ILE A 111 8.02 -0.09 2.74
C ILE A 111 8.64 -0.72 1.50
N ARG A 112 8.50 -2.05 1.36
CA ARG A 112 9.06 -2.80 0.23
C ARG A 112 7.95 -3.41 -0.61
N ALA A 113 7.94 -3.15 -1.91
CA ALA A 113 7.02 -3.81 -2.83
C ALA A 113 7.51 -5.22 -3.21
N ALA A 114 6.68 -6.22 -2.93
CA ALA A 114 6.76 -7.56 -3.50
C ALA A 114 5.91 -7.59 -4.78
N ARG A 115 6.56 -7.80 -5.93
CA ARG A 115 5.89 -7.89 -7.25
C ARG A 115 5.48 -9.34 -7.50
N ILE A 116 4.22 -9.65 -7.20
CA ILE A 116 3.66 -11.01 -7.24
C ILE A 116 3.33 -11.40 -8.68
N PRO A 117 3.87 -12.52 -9.20
CA PRO A 117 3.56 -13.02 -10.53
C PRO A 117 2.05 -13.20 -10.77
N LEU A 118 1.59 -12.86 -11.97
CA LEU A 118 0.20 -13.03 -12.39
C LEU A 118 -0.09 -14.45 -12.88
N ASP A 119 0.93 -15.14 -13.40
CA ASP A 119 0.89 -16.54 -13.80
C ASP A 119 1.05 -17.48 -12.58
N ASP A 120 1.10 -18.78 -12.79
CA ASP A 120 1.29 -19.77 -11.71
C ASP A 120 2.75 -19.89 -11.23
N SER A 121 3.62 -18.94 -11.59
CA SER A 121 5.01 -18.95 -11.13
C SER A 121 5.09 -18.81 -9.60
N PRO A 122 5.91 -19.62 -8.92
CA PRO A 122 6.01 -19.56 -7.47
C PRO A 122 6.66 -18.25 -7.01
N PHE A 123 6.12 -17.66 -5.95
CA PHE A 123 6.72 -16.51 -5.25
C PHE A 123 6.78 -16.78 -3.76
N ASP A 124 7.99 -16.91 -3.22
CA ASP A 124 8.21 -17.13 -1.80
C ASP A 124 8.13 -15.80 -1.03
N LEU A 125 6.90 -15.40 -0.72
CA LEU A 125 6.62 -14.18 0.03
C LEU A 125 7.22 -14.22 1.45
N VAL A 126 7.32 -15.41 2.05
CA VAL A 126 7.85 -15.57 3.41
C VAL A 126 9.33 -15.25 3.42
N ARG A 127 10.09 -15.89 2.52
CA ARG A 127 11.52 -15.61 2.34
C ARG A 127 11.77 -14.16 1.94
N PHE A 128 11.00 -13.63 0.98
CA PHE A 128 11.13 -12.25 0.55
C PHE A 128 11.04 -11.30 1.75
N ALA A 129 10.03 -11.46 2.59
CA ALA A 129 9.87 -10.56 3.71
C ALA A 129 10.84 -10.82 4.87
N ALA A 130 11.40 -12.03 5.00
CA ALA A 130 12.54 -12.29 5.89
C ALA A 130 13.80 -11.53 5.42
N ASP A 131 14.08 -11.57 4.11
CA ASP A 131 15.20 -10.81 3.51
C ASP A 131 15.02 -9.29 3.71
N PHE A 132 13.77 -8.81 3.72
CA PHE A 132 13.41 -7.40 3.97
C PHE A 132 12.83 -7.16 5.39
N ALA A 133 13.32 -7.86 6.41
CA ALA A 133 12.78 -7.75 7.78
C ALA A 133 12.87 -6.33 8.39
N ALA A 134 13.74 -5.47 7.88
CA ALA A 134 13.86 -4.07 8.30
C ALA A 134 12.75 -3.15 7.74
N ALA A 135 11.98 -3.60 6.73
CA ALA A 135 10.85 -2.87 6.19
C ALA A 135 9.74 -2.72 7.22
N LYS A 136 9.03 -1.58 7.20
CA LYS A 136 7.86 -1.34 8.06
C LYS A 136 6.59 -2.02 7.56
N GLY A 137 6.62 -2.52 6.33
CA GLY A 137 5.56 -3.31 5.75
C GLY A 137 5.91 -3.78 4.34
N ILE A 138 5.21 -4.83 3.91
CA ILE A 138 5.33 -5.39 2.57
C ILE A 138 4.12 -4.98 1.74
N LEU A 139 4.37 -4.32 0.62
CA LEU A 139 3.36 -3.96 -0.35
C LEU A 139 3.25 -5.07 -1.39
N LEU A 140 2.07 -5.64 -1.55
CA LEU A 140 1.78 -6.70 -2.50
C LEU A 140 1.27 -6.06 -3.79
N ASP A 141 2.08 -6.06 -4.85
CA ASP A 141 1.69 -5.53 -6.15
C ASP A 141 1.63 -6.62 -7.21
N ALA A 142 0.79 -6.43 -8.22
CA ALA A 142 0.71 -7.34 -9.36
C ALA A 142 1.92 -7.13 -10.28
N HIS A 143 2.68 -8.20 -10.56
CA HIS A 143 3.79 -8.14 -11.50
C HIS A 143 3.27 -7.94 -12.93
N VAL A 144 3.76 -6.89 -13.59
CA VAL A 144 3.57 -6.63 -15.01
C VAL A 144 4.88 -6.21 -15.62
N ASP A 145 5.04 -6.41 -16.94
CA ASP A 145 6.23 -5.97 -17.65
C ASP A 145 6.47 -4.46 -17.43
N GLY A 146 7.61 -4.12 -16.82
CA GLY A 146 7.96 -2.77 -16.39
C GLY A 146 7.76 -2.51 -14.89
N PHE A 147 7.67 -1.23 -14.51
CA PHE A 147 7.45 -0.80 -13.12
C PHE A 147 6.24 0.13 -13.07
N GLY A 148 5.18 -0.29 -12.36
CA GLY A 148 4.00 0.53 -12.06
C GLY A 148 2.68 0.09 -12.72
N GLY A 149 1.59 0.51 -12.09
CA GLY A 149 0.22 -0.01 -12.26
C GLY A 149 -0.31 -0.13 -13.70
N SER A 150 -0.59 -1.37 -14.07
CA SER A 150 -1.28 -1.81 -15.29
C SER A 150 -2.80 -1.97 -15.14
N GLY A 151 -3.32 -1.82 -13.92
CA GLY A 151 -4.72 -2.13 -13.60
C GLY A 151 -5.01 -3.63 -13.42
N LYS A 152 -4.02 -4.53 -13.56
CA LYS A 152 -4.20 -5.97 -13.36
C LYS A 152 -4.13 -6.34 -11.88
N THR A 153 -5.01 -7.25 -11.46
CA THR A 153 -5.01 -7.85 -10.12
C THR A 153 -4.38 -9.24 -10.17
N PHE A 154 -3.62 -9.62 -9.14
CA PHE A 154 -3.17 -11.01 -8.96
C PHE A 154 -4.19 -11.80 -8.12
N ASN A 155 -4.10 -13.13 -8.13
CA ASN A 155 -4.97 -13.95 -7.31
C ASN A 155 -4.57 -13.87 -5.82
N TRP A 156 -5.30 -13.07 -5.04
CA TRP A 156 -5.04 -12.84 -3.61
C TRP A 156 -5.15 -14.11 -2.75
N SER A 157 -5.85 -15.14 -3.22
CA SER A 157 -5.94 -16.43 -2.51
C SER A 157 -4.59 -17.13 -2.40
N ARG A 158 -3.63 -16.78 -3.26
CA ARG A 158 -2.27 -17.36 -3.28
C ARG A 158 -1.36 -16.85 -2.17
N LEU A 159 -1.75 -15.81 -1.45
CA LEU A 159 -1.04 -15.40 -0.24
C LEU A 159 -1.16 -16.54 0.77
N SER A 160 -0.04 -17.19 1.07
CA SER A 160 0.00 -18.40 1.90
C SER A 160 -0.67 -18.14 3.26
N ALA A 161 -1.40 -19.14 3.75
CA ALA A 161 -2.10 -19.08 5.03
C ALA A 161 -1.16 -18.93 6.25
N ASN A 162 0.14 -19.03 6.03
CA ASN A 162 1.18 -19.07 7.05
C ASN A 162 1.78 -17.70 7.39
N VAL A 163 1.08 -16.60 7.08
CA VAL A 163 1.30 -15.31 7.76
C VAL A 163 0.69 -15.36 9.17
N GLN A 164 1.02 -16.43 9.90
CA GLN A 164 0.82 -16.55 11.34
C GLN A 164 2.03 -15.89 12.03
N PRO A 165 1.89 -15.42 13.27
CA PRO A 165 2.99 -14.81 14.01
C PRO A 165 4.09 -15.84 14.31
N GLY A 166 4.99 -16.06 13.35
CA GLY A 166 6.28 -16.71 13.58
C GLY A 166 7.17 -15.86 14.49
N PRO A 167 8.43 -16.28 14.76
CA PRO A 167 9.36 -15.52 15.59
C PRO A 167 9.53 -14.06 15.12
N ALA A 168 10.18 -13.21 15.93
CA ALA A 168 10.35 -11.78 15.66
C ALA A 168 10.92 -11.46 14.25
N GLU A 169 11.59 -12.43 13.62
CA GLU A 169 12.14 -12.41 12.27
C GLU A 169 11.13 -12.16 11.13
N HIS A 170 9.81 -12.32 11.35
CA HIS A 170 8.78 -12.02 10.34
C HIS A 170 7.93 -10.78 10.64
N ALA A 171 8.50 -9.77 11.29
CA ALA A 171 7.77 -8.55 11.67
C ALA A 171 7.15 -7.81 10.46
N ALA A 172 7.86 -7.73 9.33
CA ALA A 172 7.39 -7.03 8.13
C ALA A 172 6.14 -7.66 7.51
N LEU A 173 6.01 -9.00 7.51
CA LEU A 173 4.82 -9.71 7.00
C LEU A 173 3.56 -9.45 7.79
N ARG A 174 3.68 -8.99 9.03
CA ARG A 174 2.52 -8.66 9.86
C ARG A 174 1.82 -7.39 9.37
N HIS A 175 2.51 -6.58 8.56
CA HIS A 175 2.04 -5.29 8.08
C HIS A 175 1.99 -5.32 6.55
N LEU A 176 0.80 -5.59 6.00
CA LEU A 176 0.60 -5.71 4.55
C LEU A 176 -0.04 -4.45 3.97
N VAL A 177 0.40 -4.09 2.78
CA VAL A 177 -0.26 -3.10 1.92
C VAL A 177 -0.73 -3.83 0.65
N LEU A 178 -2.03 -3.97 0.47
CA LEU A 178 -2.59 -4.56 -0.74
C LEU A 178 -2.60 -3.53 -1.87
N SER A 179 -1.99 -3.86 -3.01
CA SER A 179 -1.98 -3.03 -4.22
C SER A 179 -2.29 -3.92 -5.43
N GLY A 180 -1.97 -3.44 -6.64
CA GLY A 180 -2.13 -4.20 -7.89
C GLY A 180 -3.56 -4.21 -8.41
N GLY A 181 -3.88 -3.26 -9.29
CA GLY A 181 -5.16 -3.25 -10.00
C GLY A 181 -6.40 -2.98 -9.12
N LEU A 182 -6.20 -2.45 -7.92
CA LEU A 182 -7.32 -2.08 -7.05
C LEU A 182 -8.16 -0.95 -7.66
N SER A 183 -9.46 -1.03 -7.42
CA SER A 183 -10.49 -0.08 -7.87
C SER A 183 -11.65 -0.09 -6.87
N PRO A 184 -12.59 0.88 -6.94
CA PRO A 184 -13.80 0.84 -6.12
C PRO A 184 -14.60 -0.46 -6.24
N ALA A 185 -14.50 -1.15 -7.39
CA ALA A 185 -15.28 -2.35 -7.68
C ALA A 185 -14.72 -3.63 -7.04
N ASN A 186 -13.41 -3.69 -6.74
CA ASN A 186 -12.75 -4.94 -6.31
C ASN A 186 -12.02 -4.83 -4.95
N VAL A 187 -11.86 -3.63 -4.39
CA VAL A 187 -11.10 -3.43 -3.15
C VAL A 187 -11.74 -4.15 -1.95
N GLY A 188 -13.07 -4.25 -1.91
CA GLY A 188 -13.77 -4.96 -0.85
C GLY A 188 -13.42 -6.45 -0.79
N ASP A 189 -13.38 -7.11 -1.95
CA ASP A 189 -13.00 -8.52 -2.06
C ASP A 189 -11.53 -8.73 -1.69
N GLY A 190 -10.66 -7.82 -2.14
CA GLY A 190 -9.24 -7.83 -1.78
C GLY A 190 -9.04 -7.71 -0.27
N ILE A 191 -9.73 -6.78 0.39
CA ILE A 191 -9.69 -6.61 1.85
C ILE A 191 -10.17 -7.89 2.54
N ALA A 192 -11.32 -8.44 2.13
CA ALA A 192 -11.89 -9.64 2.74
C ALA A 192 -10.93 -10.84 2.66
N GLN A 193 -10.19 -10.96 1.55
CA GLN A 193 -9.21 -12.03 1.36
C GLN A 193 -7.92 -11.78 2.16
N VAL A 194 -7.38 -10.57 2.19
CA VAL A 194 -6.07 -10.31 2.78
C VAL A 194 -6.13 -10.06 4.29
N ARG A 195 -7.22 -9.48 4.80
CA ARG A 195 -7.33 -9.10 6.22
C ARG A 195 -7.03 -10.24 7.21
N PRO A 196 -7.50 -11.49 7.03
CA PRO A 196 -7.21 -12.58 7.96
C PRO A 196 -5.72 -12.99 8.00
N ARG A 197 -4.92 -12.52 7.03
CA ARG A 197 -3.52 -12.89 6.82
C ARG A 197 -2.53 -11.85 7.35
N CYS A 198 -2.97 -10.84 8.10
CA CYS A 198 -2.05 -9.81 8.59
C CYS A 198 -2.49 -9.22 9.92
N LYS A 199 -1.53 -8.66 10.65
CA LYS A 199 -1.84 -7.88 11.86
C LYS A 199 -2.46 -6.57 11.47
N THR A 200 -1.88 -5.82 10.52
CA THR A 200 -2.48 -4.58 10.01
C THR A 200 -2.56 -4.61 8.50
N LEU A 201 -3.65 -4.06 7.96
CA LEU A 201 -3.87 -3.93 6.53
C LEU A 201 -3.94 -2.46 6.11
N ALA A 202 -3.25 -2.15 5.02
CA ALA A 202 -3.53 -0.98 4.20
C ALA A 202 -3.89 -1.40 2.77
N VAL A 203 -4.52 -0.51 2.03
CA VAL A 203 -4.71 -0.62 0.58
C VAL A 203 -4.02 0.54 -0.12
N ASP A 204 -3.45 0.28 -1.29
CA ASP A 204 -2.78 1.28 -2.14
C ASP A 204 -3.41 1.27 -3.52
N VAL A 205 -3.96 2.40 -3.94
CA VAL A 205 -4.58 2.55 -5.26
C VAL A 205 -3.93 3.66 -6.07
N SER A 206 -3.72 3.39 -7.35
CA SER A 206 -3.17 4.36 -8.29
C SER A 206 -4.08 4.53 -9.51
N SER A 207 -3.99 3.63 -10.50
CA SER A 207 -4.74 3.74 -11.75
C SER A 207 -6.25 3.55 -11.60
N GLY A 208 -6.72 2.76 -10.63
CA GLY A 208 -8.16 2.52 -10.42
C GLY A 208 -8.98 3.71 -9.94
N VAL A 209 -8.32 4.84 -9.65
CA VAL A 209 -8.95 6.12 -9.30
C VAL A 209 -8.48 7.27 -10.19
N GLU A 210 -7.93 6.96 -11.37
CA GLU A 210 -7.62 7.95 -12.41
C GLU A 210 -8.83 8.23 -13.29
N LEU A 211 -8.83 9.40 -13.93
CA LEU A 211 -9.77 9.71 -15.02
C LEU A 211 -9.60 8.67 -16.15
N ASP A 212 -10.71 8.27 -16.74
CA ASP A 212 -10.68 7.30 -17.86
C ASP A 212 -10.20 7.96 -19.16
N GLY A 213 -9.62 7.15 -20.03
CA GLY A 213 -9.28 7.56 -21.39
C GLY A 213 -7.79 7.87 -21.61
N PRO A 214 -7.37 7.94 -22.89
CA PRO A 214 -5.99 8.20 -23.25
C PRO A 214 -5.56 9.61 -22.80
N GLY A 215 -4.33 9.73 -22.31
CA GLY A 215 -3.78 11.02 -21.84
C GLY A 215 -4.10 11.38 -20.39
N ASN A 216 -5.03 10.67 -19.74
CA ASN A 216 -5.45 10.94 -18.36
C ASN A 216 -4.65 10.19 -17.29
N GLN A 217 -3.62 9.44 -17.70
CA GLN A 217 -2.73 8.71 -16.78
C GLN A 217 -2.02 9.70 -15.83
N GLY A 218 -2.14 9.45 -14.53
CA GLY A 218 -1.60 10.35 -13.49
C GLY A 218 -2.49 11.52 -13.10
N ILE A 219 -3.71 11.59 -13.64
CA ILE A 219 -4.74 12.57 -13.25
C ILE A 219 -5.85 11.83 -12.49
N LYS A 220 -6.03 12.15 -11.21
CA LYS A 220 -7.04 11.47 -10.37
C LYS A 220 -8.45 12.01 -10.62
N ASP A 221 -9.42 11.12 -10.45
CA ASP A 221 -10.84 11.41 -10.46
C ASP A 221 -11.36 11.47 -9.00
N PRO A 222 -11.78 12.65 -8.51
CA PRO A 222 -12.29 12.79 -7.14
C PRO A 222 -13.48 11.90 -6.82
N GLU A 223 -14.37 11.63 -7.79
CA GLU A 223 -15.51 10.75 -7.56
C GLU A 223 -15.05 9.31 -7.35
N LYS A 224 -14.09 8.84 -8.15
CA LYS A 224 -13.51 7.50 -7.97
C LYS A 224 -12.72 7.38 -6.67
N ILE A 225 -11.99 8.42 -6.25
CA ILE A 225 -11.33 8.44 -4.94
C ILE A 225 -12.37 8.24 -3.83
N ASN A 226 -13.45 9.04 -3.84
CA ASN A 226 -14.52 8.93 -2.83
C ASN A 226 -15.17 7.55 -2.83
N ARG A 227 -15.49 7.01 -4.02
CA ARG A 227 -16.04 5.65 -4.16
C ARG A 227 -15.09 4.58 -3.65
N PHE A 228 -13.78 4.72 -3.90
CA PHE A 228 -12.77 3.81 -3.40
C PHE A 228 -12.74 3.81 -1.87
N VAL A 229 -12.65 4.99 -1.25
CA VAL A 229 -12.65 5.09 0.21
C VAL A 229 -13.94 4.54 0.81
N ALA A 230 -15.11 4.86 0.23
CA ALA A 230 -16.38 4.32 0.67
C ALA A 230 -16.42 2.78 0.61
N ALA A 231 -15.90 2.18 -0.46
CA ALA A 231 -15.80 0.73 -0.60
C ALA A 231 -14.89 0.09 0.46
N VAL A 232 -13.75 0.71 0.77
CA VAL A 232 -12.85 0.26 1.86
C VAL A 232 -13.58 0.28 3.21
N ARG A 233 -14.28 1.38 3.53
CA ARG A 233 -15.01 1.51 4.79
C ARG A 233 -16.17 0.53 4.89
N ALA A 234 -16.88 0.29 3.79
CA ALA A 234 -17.94 -0.72 3.74
C ALA A 234 -17.40 -2.13 4.04
N ALA A 235 -16.24 -2.49 3.48
CA ALA A 235 -15.58 -3.77 3.75
C ALA A 235 -15.19 -3.92 5.23
N ASP A 236 -14.63 -2.88 5.86
CA ASP A 236 -14.31 -2.87 7.29
C ASP A 236 -15.57 -3.12 8.15
N VAL A 237 -16.69 -2.47 7.82
CA VAL A 237 -17.98 -2.65 8.53
C VAL A 237 -18.51 -4.08 8.39
N LEU A 238 -18.43 -4.66 7.19
CA LEU A 238 -18.86 -6.05 6.95
C LEU A 238 -18.02 -7.05 7.76
N LEU A 239 -16.70 -6.89 7.78
CA LEU A 239 -15.80 -7.76 8.54
C LEU A 239 -16.02 -7.65 10.06
N ALA A 240 -16.30 -6.46 10.57
CA ALA A 240 -16.61 -6.25 11.98
C ALA A 240 -17.90 -6.99 12.39
N LYS A 241 -18.95 -6.94 11.54
CA LYS A 241 -20.22 -7.65 11.76
C LYS A 241 -20.04 -9.17 11.74
N SER A 242 -19.30 -9.71 10.77
CA SER A 242 -19.05 -11.16 10.66
C SER A 242 -18.29 -11.71 11.87
N THR A 243 -17.39 -10.92 12.45
CA THR A 243 -16.64 -11.30 13.66
C THR A 243 -17.52 -11.31 14.93
N HIS A 244 -18.53 -10.44 14.99
CA HIS A 244 -19.49 -10.38 16.12
C HIS A 244 -20.60 -11.43 16.01
N GLY A 245 -21.08 -11.76 14.80
CA GLY A 245 -22.13 -12.76 14.58
C GLY A 245 -21.76 -14.18 15.02
N LEU A 246 -20.46 -14.53 14.99
CA LEU A 246 -19.93 -15.81 15.47
C LEU A 246 -19.84 -15.93 17.00
N ARG A 247 -20.22 -14.89 17.76
CA ARG A 247 -20.13 -14.85 19.23
C ARG A 247 -21.45 -14.97 19.98
N SER A 248 -22.57 -15.28 19.30
CA SER A 248 -23.84 -15.54 20.01
C SER A 248 -23.77 -16.91 20.70
N PRO A 249 -23.85 -17.01 22.05
CA PRO A 249 -24.04 -18.30 22.68
C PRO A 249 -25.48 -18.75 22.41
N ASN A 250 -25.65 -19.97 21.92
CA ASN A 250 -26.92 -20.67 22.07
C ASN A 250 -27.28 -20.66 23.56
N LEU A 251 -28.26 -19.84 23.95
CA LEU A 251 -28.96 -20.07 25.20
C LEU A 251 -29.68 -21.41 25.03
N SER A 252 -29.17 -22.42 25.75
CA SER A 252 -29.85 -23.67 25.98
C SER A 252 -31.20 -23.40 26.61
N THR A 253 -32.28 -23.63 25.88
CA THR A 253 -33.60 -23.81 26.45
C THR A 253 -33.68 -25.20 27.08
N THR A 254 -33.89 -25.19 28.39
CA THR A 254 -34.57 -26.17 29.27
C THR A 254 -34.08 -27.62 29.27
#